data_AF-D5G544-F1
#
_entry.id   AF-D5G544-F1
#
_cell.length_a   1.000
_cell.length_b   1.000
_cell.length_c   1.000
_cell.angle_alpha   90.00
_cell.angle_beta   90.00
_cell.angle_gamma   90.00
#
_symmetry.space_group_name_H-M   'P 1'
#
loop_
_entity.id
_entity.type
_entity.pdbx_description
1 polymer ?
#
loop_
_entity_poly.entity_id
_entity_poly.type
_entity_poly.pdbx_seq_one_letter_code
_entity_poly.pdbx_strand_id
1 'polypeptide(L)'
;MLAWLHSTAVGEQEALEVLFISQEGEGQNSILGGIEEGLKSEPWLEEGDREGSEATRGGWDARKRLMMLVDKNLQTVCKPLKSRIEQVIASHEESTLVYKISNLINFYRLTFEKLLGQESFLLETMKTTEQAAFRQFHSSLQEHVRAVQSELPQAPSDLTPPPFLYEALNELKQLMISCGTALIPDSEREGGFSKILEEALDPYLDGCHNLSQDLEEVDKNIFVINCHLAAKTTLEQSSFTADRISKLDIEVGEQVRLLTEFQHNFFVHTSGLHPLLVALSDWDPKTTNTAKTTSLTQLLPFSPHALSLVSQRLDEFLPSALMDATAGLGRLSSPKIIGEITQEAVSRFVDDFSRVEEVVIGVLVNEGNGQGEGGIEFARSVWPRTADEVRVLLT
;
A
#
# COMPACT_ATOMS: atom_id res chain seq x y z
N MET A 1 30.78 7.83 -16.45
CA MET A 1 31.87 7.87 -15.43
C MET A 1 32.08 6.50 -14.80
N LEU A 2 31.08 5.92 -14.13
CA LEU A 2 31.21 4.60 -13.48
C LEU A 2 31.52 3.46 -14.47
N ALA A 3 30.89 3.45 -15.65
CA ALA A 3 31.23 2.49 -16.71
C ALA A 3 32.69 2.57 -17.17
N TRP A 4 33.21 3.80 -17.30
CA TRP A 4 34.61 4.03 -17.66
C TRP A 4 35.54 3.51 -16.55
N LEU A 5 35.23 3.82 -15.28
CA LEU A 5 36.00 3.33 -14.14
C LEU A 5 36.02 1.80 -14.09
N HIS A 6 34.89 1.15 -14.35
CA HIS A 6 34.81 -0.31 -14.41
C HIS A 6 35.69 -0.87 -15.54
N SER A 7 35.59 -0.31 -16.75
CA SER A 7 36.44 -0.71 -17.87
C SER A 7 37.93 -0.52 -17.59
N THR A 8 38.31 0.57 -16.91
CA THR A 8 39.70 0.82 -16.52
C THR A 8 40.16 -0.16 -15.45
N ALA A 9 39.34 -0.47 -14.46
CA ALA A 9 39.68 -1.45 -13.43
C ALA A 9 39.89 -2.86 -14.01
N VAL A 10 39.03 -3.28 -14.94
CA VAL A 10 39.19 -4.56 -15.66
C VAL A 10 40.45 -4.54 -16.53
N GLY A 11 40.71 -3.45 -17.27
CA GLY A 11 41.92 -3.32 -18.08
C GLY A 11 43.21 -3.34 -17.26
N GLU A 12 43.23 -2.69 -16.10
CA GLU A 12 44.35 -2.74 -15.15
C GLU A 12 44.56 -4.15 -14.59
N GLN A 13 43.47 -4.85 -14.25
CA GLN A 13 43.54 -6.25 -13.84
C GLN A 13 44.15 -7.11 -14.95
N GLU A 14 43.62 -7.05 -16.18
CA GLU A 14 44.12 -7.84 -17.31
C GLU A 14 45.59 -7.55 -17.59
N ALA A 15 46.00 -6.28 -17.58
CA ALA A 15 47.39 -5.89 -17.79
C ALA A 15 48.31 -6.46 -16.71
N LEU A 16 47.90 -6.40 -15.44
CA LEU A 16 48.67 -6.97 -14.34
C LEU A 16 48.68 -8.51 -14.39
N GLU A 17 47.57 -9.16 -14.75
CA GLU A 17 47.50 -10.61 -14.91
C GLU A 17 48.44 -11.07 -16.02
N VAL A 18 48.47 -10.37 -17.16
CA VAL A 18 49.42 -10.66 -18.24
C VAL A 18 50.87 -10.47 -17.78
N LEU A 19 51.16 -9.39 -17.04
CA LEU A 19 52.53 -9.08 -16.63
C LEU A 19 53.07 -10.05 -15.56
N PHE A 20 52.22 -10.49 -14.62
CA PHE A 20 52.64 -11.29 -13.47
C PHE A 20 52.30 -12.78 -13.57
N ILE A 21 51.22 -13.17 -14.27
CA ILE A 21 50.70 -14.54 -14.29
C ILE A 21 50.93 -15.20 -15.66
N SER A 22 50.73 -14.47 -16.76
CA SER A 22 50.87 -15.04 -18.10
C SER A 22 52.29 -14.88 -18.67
N GLN A 23 53.10 -15.93 -18.55
CA GLN A 23 53.95 -16.33 -19.67
C GLN A 23 53.43 -17.66 -20.19
N GLU A 24 52.94 -17.67 -21.43
CA GLU A 24 52.58 -18.87 -22.17
C GLU A 24 53.83 -19.76 -22.33
N GLY A 25 54.08 -20.62 -21.34
CA GLY A 25 55.16 -21.60 -21.39
C GLY A 25 55.78 -21.86 -20.03
N GLU A 26 55.27 -22.89 -19.35
CA GLU A 26 55.83 -23.55 -18.17
C GLU A 26 55.99 -22.67 -16.90
N GLY A 27 55.29 -23.07 -15.83
CA GLY A 27 55.13 -22.35 -14.57
C GLY A 27 56.38 -22.12 -13.71
N GLN A 28 57.55 -21.96 -14.32
CA GLN A 28 58.83 -21.62 -13.69
C GLN A 28 59.33 -20.21 -14.06
N ASN A 29 58.78 -19.56 -15.11
CA ASN A 29 59.27 -18.25 -15.58
C ASN A 29 58.28 -17.08 -15.42
N SER A 30 57.15 -17.26 -14.72
CA SER A 30 56.34 -16.08 -14.38
C SER A 30 57.04 -15.26 -13.31
N ILE A 31 56.98 -13.92 -13.41
CA ILE A 31 57.56 -13.00 -12.42
C ILE A 31 57.05 -13.36 -11.01
N LEU A 32 55.78 -13.78 -10.94
CA LEU A 32 55.15 -14.11 -9.68
C LEU A 32 55.61 -15.47 -9.12
N GLY A 33 55.88 -16.45 -9.99
CA GLY A 33 56.52 -17.71 -9.60
C GLY A 33 57.94 -17.50 -9.08
N GLY A 34 58.72 -16.63 -9.73
CA GLY A 34 60.06 -16.26 -9.26
C GLY A 34 60.05 -15.51 -7.92
N ILE A 35 59.04 -14.65 -7.68
CA ILE A 35 58.86 -13.98 -6.38
C ILE A 35 58.46 -15.00 -5.30
N GLU A 36 57.58 -15.95 -5.63
CA GLU A 36 57.14 -16.98 -4.69
C GLU A 36 58.30 -17.93 -4.32
N GLU A 37 59.13 -18.31 -5.29
CA GLU A 37 60.33 -19.12 -5.07
C GLU A 37 61.42 -18.33 -4.30
N GLY A 38 61.55 -17.03 -4.58
CA GLY A 38 62.37 -16.10 -3.81
C GLY A 38 61.94 -16.02 -2.34
N LEU A 39 60.63 -15.86 -2.07
CA LEU A 39 60.11 -15.87 -0.71
C LEU A 39 60.31 -17.22 0.00
N LYS A 40 60.16 -18.33 -0.73
CA LYS A 40 60.38 -19.68 -0.16
C LYS A 40 61.86 -19.97 0.11
N SER A 41 62.78 -19.28 -0.55
CA SER A 41 64.23 -19.49 -0.42
C SER A 41 64.89 -18.57 0.60
N GLU A 42 64.17 -17.63 1.22
CA GLU A 42 64.73 -16.77 2.26
C GLU A 42 64.87 -17.51 3.62
N PRO A 43 66.09 -17.70 4.14
CA PRO A 43 66.33 -18.51 5.35
C PRO A 43 65.70 -17.94 6.64
N TRP A 44 65.51 -16.62 6.69
CA TRP A 44 65.01 -15.90 7.87
C TRP A 44 63.50 -16.08 8.11
N LEU A 45 62.76 -16.55 7.10
CA LEU A 45 61.34 -16.91 7.23
C LEU A 45 61.15 -18.28 7.92
N GLU A 46 62.21 -19.09 8.06
CA GLU A 46 62.17 -20.37 8.78
C GLU A 46 62.53 -20.22 10.28
N GLU A 47 63.15 -19.13 10.70
CA GLU A 47 63.65 -18.97 12.08
C GLU A 47 62.64 -18.35 13.07
N GLY A 48 61.43 -18.01 12.60
CA GLY A 48 60.40 -17.38 13.43
C GLY A 48 59.45 -18.33 14.20
N ASP A 49 59.27 -19.57 13.74
CA ASP A 49 58.26 -20.48 14.30
C ASP A 49 58.91 -21.74 14.90
N ARG A 50 59.56 -21.59 16.05
CA ARG A 50 59.67 -22.68 17.01
C ARG A 50 58.61 -22.49 18.09
N GLU A 51 57.64 -23.40 18.05
CA GLU A 51 56.54 -23.63 19.01
C GLU A 51 55.21 -22.93 18.69
N GLY A 52 54.34 -23.67 17.99
CA GLY A 52 52.96 -23.81 18.46
C GLY A 52 51.86 -22.96 17.82
N SER A 53 51.98 -22.55 16.55
CA SER A 53 50.81 -22.02 15.82
C SER A 53 50.85 -22.39 14.33
N GLU A 54 50.24 -23.54 14.00
CA GLU A 54 49.93 -23.95 12.62
C GLU A 54 48.86 -23.05 11.94
N ALA A 55 48.63 -21.82 12.43
CA ALA A 55 47.49 -20.97 12.03
C ALA A 55 47.84 -19.73 11.18
N THR A 56 49.08 -19.55 10.70
CA THR A 56 49.41 -18.36 9.85
C THR A 56 50.28 -18.61 8.63
N ARG A 57 50.33 -19.84 8.11
CA ARG A 57 50.75 -20.06 6.70
C ARG A 57 49.58 -19.77 5.75
N GLY A 58 49.10 -18.52 5.76
CA GLY A 58 48.19 -18.04 4.72
C GLY A 58 48.91 -18.14 3.38
N GLY A 59 48.49 -19.09 2.53
CA GLY A 59 49.10 -19.30 1.21
C GLY A 59 49.22 -17.98 0.46
N TRP A 60 50.36 -17.78 -0.21
CA TRP A 60 50.60 -16.62 -1.07
C TRP A 60 49.54 -16.61 -2.19
N ASP A 61 48.45 -15.87 -1.98
CA ASP A 61 47.43 -15.70 -3.00
C ASP A 61 47.83 -14.55 -3.93
N ALA A 62 48.52 -14.94 -5.00
CA ALA A 62 48.92 -14.11 -6.13
C ALA A 62 47.82 -13.15 -6.58
N ARG A 63 46.60 -13.69 -6.72
CA ARG A 63 45.46 -12.98 -7.27
C ARG A 63 44.95 -11.93 -6.31
N LYS A 64 44.87 -12.25 -5.01
CA LYS A 64 44.51 -11.28 -3.97
C LYS A 64 45.48 -10.10 -3.93
N ARG A 65 46.80 -10.34 -4.08
CA ARG A 65 47.80 -9.26 -4.12
C ARG A 65 47.69 -8.40 -5.38
N LEU A 66 47.38 -9.01 -6.50
CA LEU A 66 47.14 -8.32 -7.76
C LEU A 66 45.91 -7.39 -7.64
N MET A 67 44.81 -7.86 -7.04
CA MET A 67 43.63 -7.03 -6.78
C MET A 67 43.91 -5.87 -5.83
N MET A 68 44.76 -6.06 -4.80
CA MET A 68 45.19 -4.96 -3.92
C MET A 68 46.02 -3.90 -4.68
N LEU A 69 46.81 -4.31 -5.68
CA LEU A 69 47.56 -3.38 -6.52
C LEU A 69 46.62 -2.59 -7.44
N VAL A 70 45.61 -3.26 -8.04
CA VAL A 70 44.56 -2.58 -8.81
C VAL A 70 43.83 -1.55 -7.96
N ASP A 71 43.40 -1.90 -6.74
CA ASP A 71 42.74 -0.95 -5.83
C ASP A 71 43.66 0.26 -5.55
N LYS A 72 44.93 0.03 -5.24
CA LYS A 72 45.91 1.10 -4.99
C LYS A 72 46.08 2.05 -6.17
N ASN A 73 46.07 1.56 -7.41
CA ASN A 73 46.12 2.40 -8.60
C ASN A 73 44.86 3.27 -8.72
N LEU A 74 43.69 2.69 -8.43
CA LEU A 74 42.39 3.35 -8.51
C LEU A 74 42.12 4.35 -7.37
N GLN A 75 42.86 4.30 -6.25
CA GLN A 75 42.72 5.23 -5.12
C GLN A 75 42.81 6.70 -5.54
N THR A 76 43.67 7.01 -6.51
CA THR A 76 43.87 8.38 -7.00
C THR A 76 42.63 8.94 -7.70
N VAL A 77 41.81 8.06 -8.30
CA VAL A 77 40.58 8.42 -9.05
C VAL A 77 39.36 8.50 -8.13
N CYS A 78 39.43 7.91 -6.94
CA CYS A 78 38.31 7.86 -5.98
C CYS A 78 37.85 9.26 -5.51
N LYS A 79 38.80 10.15 -5.18
CA LYS A 79 38.49 11.54 -4.75
C LYS A 79 37.77 12.36 -5.84
N PRO A 80 38.29 12.47 -7.08
CA PRO A 80 37.60 13.22 -8.13
C PRO A 80 36.27 12.57 -8.54
N LEU A 81 36.16 11.24 -8.51
CA LEU A 81 34.89 10.54 -8.74
C LEU A 81 33.84 10.94 -7.70
N LYS A 82 34.19 10.84 -6.41
CA LYS A 82 33.31 11.21 -5.31
C LYS A 82 32.84 12.67 -5.44
N SER A 83 33.78 13.60 -5.60
CA SER A 83 33.46 15.02 -5.75
C SER A 83 32.51 15.28 -6.93
N ARG A 84 32.69 14.59 -8.05
CA ARG A 84 31.82 14.76 -9.21
C ARG A 84 30.45 14.14 -9.03
N ILE A 85 30.34 13.01 -8.33
CA ILE A 85 29.04 12.42 -7.98
C ILE A 85 28.29 13.35 -7.01
N GLU A 86 28.96 13.84 -5.97
CA GLU A 86 28.39 14.80 -5.01
C GLU A 86 27.94 16.09 -5.70
N GLN A 87 28.73 16.61 -6.63
CA GLN A 87 28.35 17.79 -7.42
C GLN A 87 27.12 17.53 -8.30
N VAL A 88 27.04 16.37 -8.96
CA VAL A 88 25.86 16.01 -9.76
C VAL A 88 24.63 15.92 -8.86
N ILE A 89 24.73 15.24 -7.73
CA ILE A 89 23.62 15.13 -6.76
C ILE A 89 23.18 16.51 -6.26
N ALA A 90 24.13 17.38 -5.90
CA ALA A 90 23.82 18.73 -5.42
C ALA A 90 23.24 19.66 -6.51
N SER A 91 23.52 19.37 -7.79
CA SER A 91 23.04 20.18 -8.91
C SER A 91 21.63 19.83 -9.38
N HIS A 92 21.05 18.74 -8.87
CA HIS A 92 19.75 18.25 -9.28
C HIS A 92 18.76 18.29 -8.11
N GLU A 93 17.67 19.04 -8.29
CA GLU A 93 16.58 19.15 -7.31
C GLU A 93 15.60 17.96 -7.41
N GLU A 94 15.62 17.22 -8.52
CA GLU A 94 14.68 16.12 -8.77
C GLU A 94 15.05 14.85 -7.96
N SER A 95 14.24 14.54 -6.94
CA SER A 95 14.38 13.36 -6.06
C SER A 95 14.51 12.04 -6.85
N THR A 96 13.77 11.90 -7.95
CA THR A 96 13.82 10.72 -8.84
C THR A 96 15.21 10.49 -9.44
N LEU A 97 15.90 11.56 -9.86
CA LEU A 97 17.21 11.44 -10.47
C LEU A 97 18.25 11.03 -9.41
N VAL A 98 18.19 11.62 -8.22
CA VAL A 98 19.09 11.28 -7.10
C VAL A 98 18.93 9.81 -6.71
N TYR A 99 17.70 9.29 -6.70
CA TYR A 99 17.43 7.87 -6.45
C TYR A 99 18.01 6.95 -7.55
N LYS A 100 17.83 7.31 -8.83
CA LYS A 100 18.44 6.59 -9.97
C LYS A 100 19.97 6.55 -9.87
N ILE A 101 20.59 7.67 -9.51
CA ILE A 101 22.04 7.76 -9.30
C ILE A 101 22.46 6.84 -8.13
N SER A 102 21.72 6.84 -7.03
CA SER A 102 21.99 5.98 -5.87
C SER A 102 21.95 4.50 -6.23
N ASN A 103 20.93 4.06 -6.98
CA ASN A 103 20.82 2.70 -7.48
C ASN A 103 21.97 2.33 -8.43
N LEU A 104 22.40 3.26 -9.28
CA LEU A 104 23.54 3.06 -10.17
C LEU A 104 24.85 2.90 -9.40
N ILE A 105 25.08 3.72 -8.36
CA ILE A 105 26.25 3.59 -7.49
C ILE A 105 26.24 2.23 -6.79
N ASN A 106 25.10 1.80 -6.24
CA ASN A 106 24.99 0.49 -5.60
C ASN A 106 25.27 -0.67 -6.58
N PHE A 107 24.74 -0.60 -7.80
CA PHE A 107 25.03 -1.61 -8.84
C PHE A 107 26.54 -1.74 -9.12
N TYR A 108 27.21 -0.60 -9.36
CA TYR A 108 28.65 -0.62 -9.60
C TYR A 108 29.42 -1.03 -8.34
N ARG A 109 28.97 -0.67 -7.13
CA ARG A 109 29.58 -1.12 -5.87
C ARG A 109 29.58 -2.65 -5.81
N LEU A 110 28.45 -3.29 -6.08
CA LEU A 110 28.34 -4.77 -6.12
C LEU A 110 29.22 -5.39 -7.22
N THR A 111 29.41 -4.69 -8.34
CA THR A 111 30.30 -5.15 -9.41
C THR A 111 31.77 -5.07 -9.01
N PHE A 112 32.19 -3.95 -8.40
CA PHE A 112 33.55 -3.79 -7.89
C PHE A 112 33.84 -4.70 -6.69
N GLU A 113 32.83 -5.08 -5.91
CA GLU A 113 32.98 -6.01 -4.79
C GLU A 113 33.40 -7.39 -5.27
N LYS A 114 32.84 -7.85 -6.39
CA LYS A 114 33.23 -9.09 -7.05
C LYS A 114 34.62 -9.03 -7.68
N LEU A 115 35.05 -7.83 -8.10
CA LEU A 115 36.33 -7.60 -8.77
C LEU A 115 37.49 -7.51 -7.76
N LEU A 116 37.39 -6.59 -6.80
CA LEU A 116 38.48 -6.20 -5.91
C LEU A 116 38.45 -6.90 -4.54
N GLY A 117 37.34 -7.57 -4.20
CA GLY A 117 37.10 -8.11 -2.85
C GLY A 117 36.61 -7.04 -1.87
N GLN A 118 36.14 -7.46 -0.69
CA GLN A 118 35.40 -6.60 0.25
C GLN A 118 36.23 -5.50 0.95
N GLU A 119 37.55 -5.59 0.95
CA GLU A 119 38.46 -4.69 1.68
C GLU A 119 39.15 -3.66 0.77
N SER A 120 38.44 -3.11 -0.22
CA SER A 120 39.02 -2.14 -1.17
C SER A 120 38.64 -0.69 -0.84
N PHE A 121 39.57 0.24 -1.04
CA PHE A 121 39.35 1.66 -0.78
C PHE A 121 38.30 2.24 -1.73
N LEU A 122 38.26 1.76 -2.98
CA LEU A 122 37.23 2.13 -3.94
C LEU A 122 35.83 1.78 -3.42
N LEU A 123 35.64 0.58 -2.86
CA LEU A 123 34.35 0.16 -2.31
C LEU A 123 33.92 1.01 -1.11
N GLU A 124 34.84 1.34 -0.22
CA GLU A 124 34.56 2.23 0.92
C GLU A 124 34.12 3.62 0.43
N THR A 125 34.81 4.16 -0.57
CA THR A 125 34.45 5.45 -1.18
C THR A 125 33.07 5.39 -1.83
N MET A 126 32.76 4.32 -2.58
CA MET A 126 31.45 4.13 -3.20
C MET A 126 30.34 3.98 -2.18
N LYS A 127 30.55 3.20 -1.12
CA LYS A 127 29.58 3.03 -0.02
C LYS A 127 29.29 4.35 0.69
N THR A 128 30.33 5.15 0.95
CA THR A 128 30.17 6.48 1.56
C THR A 128 29.38 7.41 0.65
N THR A 129 29.65 7.36 -0.66
CA THR A 129 28.99 8.21 -1.67
C THR A 129 27.53 7.79 -1.87
N GLU A 130 27.25 6.49 -1.88
CA GLU A 130 25.90 5.92 -1.90
C GLU A 130 25.08 6.39 -0.71
N GLN A 131 25.63 6.30 0.52
CA GLN A 131 24.96 6.78 1.72
C GLN A 131 24.67 8.27 1.69
N ALA A 132 25.60 9.09 1.16
CA ALA A 132 25.38 10.52 0.99
C ALA A 132 24.26 10.80 -0.03
N ALA A 133 24.23 10.07 -1.13
CA ALA A 133 23.19 10.19 -2.16
C ALA A 133 21.80 9.84 -1.61
N PHE A 134 21.68 8.74 -0.87
CA PHE A 134 20.43 8.37 -0.20
C PHE A 134 19.99 9.42 0.83
N ARG A 135 20.91 9.95 1.65
CA ARG A 135 20.56 11.02 2.60
C ARG A 135 20.02 12.25 1.90
N GLN A 136 20.62 12.67 0.79
CA GLN A 136 20.13 13.80 0.01
C GLN A 136 18.76 13.51 -0.61
N PHE A 137 18.56 12.31 -1.13
CA PHE A 137 17.26 11.87 -1.65
C PHE A 137 16.15 11.97 -0.60
N HIS A 138 16.38 11.40 0.59
CA HIS A 138 15.42 11.47 1.69
C HIS A 138 15.18 12.92 2.16
N SER A 139 16.23 13.74 2.23
CA SER A 139 16.08 15.16 2.57
C SER A 139 15.21 15.90 1.55
N SER A 140 15.40 15.64 0.26
CA SER A 140 14.64 16.23 -0.84
C SER A 140 13.16 15.83 -0.80
N LEU A 141 12.88 14.53 -0.56
CA LEU A 141 11.51 14.05 -0.37
C LEU A 141 10.82 14.74 0.80
N GLN A 142 11.49 14.83 1.95
CA GLN A 142 10.93 15.46 3.14
C GLN A 142 10.71 16.96 2.95
N GLU A 143 11.59 17.65 2.22
CA GLU A 143 11.42 19.05 1.88
C GLU A 143 10.20 19.27 0.98
N HIS A 144 10.01 18.43 -0.05
CA HIS A 144 8.85 18.50 -0.92
C HIS A 144 7.54 18.24 -0.16
N VAL A 145 7.51 17.20 0.69
CA VAL A 145 6.38 16.90 1.58
C VAL A 145 6.06 18.10 2.48
N ARG A 146 7.06 18.70 3.12
CA ARG A 146 6.85 19.87 4.00
C ARG A 146 6.32 21.07 3.24
N ALA A 147 6.80 21.32 2.02
CA ALA A 147 6.31 22.40 1.18
C ALA A 147 4.82 22.22 0.89
N VAL A 148 4.40 21.02 0.46
CA VAL A 148 2.98 20.72 0.19
C VAL A 148 2.13 20.79 1.45
N GLN A 149 2.61 20.25 2.57
CA GLN A 149 1.87 20.28 3.84
C GLN A 149 1.71 21.68 4.45
N SER A 150 2.61 22.61 4.12
CA SER A 150 2.54 23.99 4.63
C SER A 150 1.36 24.79 4.06
N GLU A 151 0.91 24.45 2.86
CA GLU A 151 -0.17 25.13 2.14
C GLU A 151 -1.12 24.10 1.51
N LEU A 152 -1.82 23.34 2.36
CA LEU A 152 -2.82 22.40 1.87
C LEU A 152 -4.04 23.14 1.28
N PRO A 153 -4.46 22.84 0.04
CA PRO A 153 -5.65 23.42 -0.56
C PRO A 153 -6.92 22.83 0.05
N GLN A 154 -8.06 23.50 -0.11
CA GLN A 154 -9.35 22.92 0.28
C GLN A 154 -9.69 21.67 -0.56
N ALA A 155 -10.41 20.72 0.03
CA ALA A 155 -10.91 19.54 -0.66
C ALA A 155 -11.75 19.93 -1.91
N PRO A 156 -11.51 19.29 -3.08
CA PRO A 156 -12.31 19.51 -4.28
C PRO A 156 -13.81 19.20 -4.05
N SER A 157 -14.70 20.00 -4.64
CA SER A 157 -16.15 19.81 -4.52
C SER A 157 -16.68 18.53 -5.16
N ASP A 158 -15.95 18.02 -6.16
CA ASP A 158 -16.24 16.74 -6.82
C ASP A 158 -15.71 15.52 -6.06
N LEU A 159 -15.06 15.75 -4.90
CA LEU A 159 -14.43 14.73 -4.06
C LEU A 159 -13.37 13.89 -4.78
N THR A 160 -12.78 14.43 -5.86
CA THR A 160 -11.66 13.79 -6.55
C THR A 160 -10.36 13.96 -5.76
N PRO A 161 -9.37 13.08 -5.96
CA PRO A 161 -8.06 13.24 -5.35
C PRO A 161 -7.45 14.62 -5.68
N PRO A 162 -6.82 15.31 -4.71
CA PRO A 162 -6.24 16.62 -4.95
C PRO A 162 -5.08 16.60 -5.96
N PRO A 163 -4.79 17.72 -6.64
CA PRO A 163 -3.66 17.82 -7.58
C PRO A 163 -2.31 17.42 -6.97
N PHE A 164 -2.03 17.84 -5.73
CA PHE A 164 -0.78 17.51 -5.06
C PHE A 164 -0.60 16.00 -4.87
N LEU A 165 -1.70 15.25 -4.66
CA LEU A 165 -1.64 13.80 -4.53
C LEU A 165 -1.33 13.16 -5.89
N TYR A 166 -1.92 13.64 -6.98
CA TYR A 166 -1.60 13.16 -8.32
C TYR A 166 -0.14 13.42 -8.71
N GLU A 167 0.39 14.60 -8.38
CA GLU A 167 1.80 14.94 -8.59
C GLU A 167 2.71 13.97 -7.82
N ALA A 168 2.45 13.78 -6.52
CA ALA A 168 3.19 12.84 -5.68
C ALA A 168 3.11 11.38 -6.21
N LEU A 169 1.94 10.93 -6.65
CA LEU A 169 1.77 9.60 -7.23
C LEU A 169 2.52 9.44 -8.56
N ASN A 170 2.59 10.49 -9.38
CA ASN A 170 3.36 10.47 -10.62
C ASN A 170 4.88 10.40 -10.34
N GLU A 171 5.38 11.14 -9.35
CA GLU A 171 6.77 11.02 -8.89
C GLU A 171 7.06 9.62 -8.32
N LEU A 172 6.16 9.11 -7.48
CA LEU A 172 6.27 7.77 -6.90
C LEU A 172 6.33 6.69 -7.98
N LYS A 173 5.54 6.82 -9.05
CA LYS A 173 5.61 5.92 -10.21
C LYS A 173 7.00 5.92 -10.85
N GLN A 174 7.67 7.07 -10.97
CA GLN A 174 9.04 7.12 -11.49
C GLN A 174 10.04 6.45 -10.54
N LEU A 175 9.87 6.60 -9.23
CA LEU A 175 10.67 5.91 -8.21
C LEU A 175 10.47 4.39 -8.27
N MET A 176 9.23 3.93 -8.42
CA MET A 176 8.87 2.51 -8.58
C MET A 176 9.54 1.92 -9.83
N ILE A 177 9.47 2.60 -10.98
CA ILE A 177 10.13 2.15 -12.21
C ILE A 177 11.64 2.04 -11.98
N SER A 178 12.27 3.06 -11.37
CA SER A 178 13.70 3.01 -11.06
C SER A 178 14.05 1.85 -10.12
N CYS A 179 13.20 1.58 -9.11
CA CYS A 179 13.40 0.50 -8.16
C CYS A 179 13.24 -0.88 -8.82
N GLY A 180 12.25 -1.03 -9.70
CA GLY A 180 12.01 -2.26 -10.47
C GLY A 180 13.16 -2.60 -11.43
N THR A 181 13.88 -1.60 -11.94
CA THR A 181 15.09 -1.81 -12.76
C THR A 181 16.36 -2.08 -11.95
N ALA A 182 16.33 -1.88 -10.62
CA ALA A 182 17.50 -2.06 -9.78
C ALA A 182 17.84 -3.56 -9.60
N LEU A 183 19.12 -3.91 -9.75
CA LEU A 183 19.64 -5.27 -9.63
C LEU A 183 19.85 -5.65 -8.15
N ILE A 184 18.80 -5.55 -7.35
CA ILE A 184 18.76 -5.88 -5.92
C ILE A 184 17.80 -7.07 -5.73
N PRO A 185 18.08 -8.03 -4.81
CA PRO A 185 17.14 -9.11 -4.50
C PRO A 185 15.75 -8.59 -4.12
N ASP A 186 14.70 -9.32 -4.50
CA ASP A 186 13.32 -8.86 -4.33
C ASP A 186 12.94 -8.57 -2.86
N SER A 187 13.47 -9.36 -1.91
CA SER A 187 13.21 -9.15 -0.46
C SER A 187 13.83 -7.86 0.09
N GLU A 188 15.06 -7.54 -0.34
CA GLU A 188 15.72 -6.28 0.03
C GLU A 188 15.06 -5.08 -0.65
N ARG A 189 14.56 -5.29 -1.89
CA ARG A 189 13.82 -4.27 -2.65
C ARG A 189 12.52 -3.90 -1.95
N GLU A 190 11.70 -4.89 -1.58
CA GLU A 190 10.42 -4.67 -0.90
C GLU A 190 10.61 -3.95 0.44
N GLY A 191 11.52 -4.42 1.29
CA GLY A 191 11.78 -3.78 2.58
C GLY A 191 12.37 -2.37 2.47
N GLY A 192 13.25 -2.13 1.50
CA GLY A 192 13.81 -0.80 1.23
C GLY A 192 12.76 0.17 0.68
N PHE A 193 11.92 -0.30 -0.23
CA PHE A 193 10.88 0.52 -0.85
C PHE A 193 9.70 0.80 0.09
N SER A 194 9.39 -0.09 1.03
CA SER A 194 8.39 0.17 2.08
C SER A 194 8.70 1.46 2.85
N LYS A 195 9.97 1.68 3.21
CA LYS A 195 10.39 2.92 3.88
C LYS A 195 10.23 4.16 3.01
N ILE A 196 10.47 4.02 1.71
CA ILE A 196 10.26 5.12 0.75
C ILE A 196 8.77 5.44 0.66
N LEU A 197 7.88 4.45 0.69
CA LEU A 197 6.43 4.66 0.73
C LEU A 197 5.99 5.38 2.01
N GLU A 198 6.52 4.97 3.17
CA GLU A 198 6.26 5.63 4.46
C GLU A 198 6.68 7.11 4.45
N GLU A 199 7.75 7.46 3.74
CA GLU A 199 8.23 8.85 3.67
C GLU A 199 7.63 9.67 2.53
N ALA A 200 7.25 9.04 1.41
CA ALA A 200 6.86 9.72 0.18
C ALA A 200 5.38 9.57 -0.21
N LEU A 201 4.61 8.70 0.47
CA LEU A 201 3.18 8.51 0.20
C LEU A 201 2.33 8.83 1.43
N ASP A 202 2.70 8.30 2.60
CA ASP A 202 1.89 8.43 3.82
C ASP A 202 1.63 9.90 4.20
N PRO A 203 2.61 10.82 4.12
CA PRO A 203 2.37 12.23 4.44
C PRO A 203 1.35 12.92 3.53
N TYR A 204 1.20 12.45 2.27
CA TYR A 204 0.19 12.96 1.34
C TYR A 204 -1.18 12.37 1.62
N LEU A 205 -1.25 11.09 1.98
CA LEU A 205 -2.50 10.46 2.41
C LEU A 205 -3.01 11.06 3.72
N ASP A 206 -2.11 11.35 4.67
CA ASP A 206 -2.42 12.10 5.90
C ASP A 206 -2.90 13.51 5.58
N GLY A 207 -2.28 14.17 4.61
CA GLY A 207 -2.73 15.45 4.06
C GLY A 207 -4.18 15.37 3.56
N CYS A 208 -4.51 14.37 2.75
CA CYS A 208 -5.88 14.13 2.31
C CYS A 208 -6.82 13.82 3.49
N HIS A 209 -6.39 13.01 4.46
CA HIS A 209 -7.21 12.73 5.64
C HIS A 209 -7.50 14.00 6.46
N ASN A 210 -6.56 14.93 6.56
CA ASN A 210 -6.78 16.22 7.21
C ASN A 210 -7.81 17.07 6.45
N LEU A 211 -7.70 17.12 5.11
CA LEU A 211 -8.68 17.80 4.26
C LEU A 211 -10.09 17.21 4.36
N SER A 212 -10.19 15.91 4.65
CA SER A 212 -11.48 15.23 4.76
C SER A 212 -12.21 15.50 6.08
N GLN A 213 -11.54 16.06 7.09
CA GLN A 213 -12.18 16.34 8.39
C GLN A 213 -13.20 17.48 8.33
N ASP A 214 -13.06 18.39 7.36
CA ASP A 214 -13.98 19.51 7.18
C ASP A 214 -15.22 19.13 6.34
N LEU A 215 -15.28 17.89 5.83
CA LEU A 215 -16.37 17.37 5.02
C LEU A 215 -17.45 16.69 5.87
N GLU A 216 -18.67 16.60 5.33
CA GLU A 216 -19.73 15.77 5.90
C GLU A 216 -19.32 14.28 5.89
N GLU A 217 -19.90 13.45 6.78
CA GLU A 217 -19.44 12.07 6.98
C GLU A 217 -19.43 11.21 5.70
N VAL A 218 -20.46 11.31 4.86
CA VAL A 218 -20.54 10.59 3.58
C VAL A 218 -19.48 11.09 2.60
N ASP A 219 -19.33 12.41 2.49
CA ASP A 219 -18.38 13.07 1.60
C ASP A 219 -16.93 12.77 2.00
N LYS A 220 -16.66 12.76 3.29
CA LYS A 220 -15.40 12.36 3.90
C LYS A 220 -15.02 10.94 3.48
N ASN A 221 -15.93 9.98 3.65
CA ASN A 221 -15.66 8.58 3.30
C ASN A 221 -15.44 8.41 1.79
N ILE A 222 -16.25 9.07 0.95
CA ILE A 222 -16.09 9.05 -0.52
C ILE A 222 -14.73 9.62 -0.93
N PHE A 223 -14.35 10.78 -0.38
CA PHE A 223 -13.08 11.43 -0.71
C PHE A 223 -11.87 10.60 -0.30
N VAL A 224 -11.90 9.99 0.90
CA VAL A 224 -10.83 9.09 1.38
C VAL A 224 -10.71 7.87 0.47
N ILE A 225 -11.83 7.23 0.12
CA ILE A 225 -11.83 6.09 -0.82
C ILE A 225 -11.22 6.50 -2.17
N ASN A 226 -11.63 7.64 -2.73
CA ASN A 226 -11.10 8.12 -4.01
C ASN A 226 -9.58 8.33 -3.96
N CYS A 227 -9.06 8.93 -2.89
CA CYS A 227 -7.63 9.12 -2.69
C CYS A 227 -6.88 7.78 -2.56
N HIS A 228 -7.41 6.84 -1.78
CA HIS A 228 -6.77 5.53 -1.57
C HIS A 228 -6.81 4.65 -2.83
N LEU A 229 -7.90 4.71 -3.61
CA LEU A 229 -7.99 4.02 -4.90
C LEU A 229 -6.97 4.57 -5.90
N ALA A 230 -6.79 5.90 -5.98
CA ALA A 230 -5.77 6.50 -6.85
C ALA A 230 -4.35 6.05 -6.46
N ALA A 231 -4.06 5.98 -5.15
CA ALA A 231 -2.80 5.44 -4.66
C ALA A 231 -2.65 3.96 -5.01
N LYS A 232 -3.66 3.14 -4.74
CA LYS A 232 -3.67 1.70 -5.06
C LYS A 232 -3.41 1.45 -6.54
N THR A 233 -4.13 2.10 -7.45
CA THR A 233 -3.93 1.94 -8.91
C THR A 233 -2.52 2.31 -9.37
N THR A 234 -1.86 3.24 -8.66
CA THR A 234 -0.45 3.56 -8.93
C THR A 234 0.46 2.42 -8.49
N LEU A 235 0.24 1.87 -7.29
CA LEU A 235 1.03 0.79 -6.71
C LEU A 235 0.87 -0.55 -7.44
N GLU A 236 -0.31 -0.86 -7.99
CA GLU A 236 -0.58 -2.12 -8.72
C GLU A 236 0.38 -2.38 -9.89
N GLN A 237 1.12 -1.37 -10.35
CA GLN A 237 2.09 -1.47 -11.43
C GLN A 237 3.40 -2.16 -11.01
N SER A 238 3.59 -2.47 -9.73
CA SER A 238 4.79 -3.14 -9.22
C SER A 238 4.46 -4.25 -8.22
N SER A 239 5.12 -5.40 -8.34
CA SER A 239 4.85 -6.56 -7.47
C SER A 239 5.34 -6.36 -6.04
N PHE A 240 6.41 -5.57 -5.84
CA PHE A 240 7.04 -5.33 -4.53
C PHE A 240 6.26 -4.34 -3.65
N THR A 241 5.07 -3.90 -4.06
CA THR A 241 4.18 -3.03 -3.27
C THR A 241 2.92 -3.75 -2.79
N ALA A 242 2.89 -5.09 -2.92
CA ALA A 242 1.73 -5.92 -2.56
C ALA A 242 1.29 -5.75 -1.09
N ASP A 243 2.22 -5.68 -0.15
CA ASP A 243 1.91 -5.43 1.28
C ASP A 243 1.20 -4.08 1.47
N ARG A 244 1.67 -3.03 0.80
CA ARG A 244 1.04 -1.70 0.88
C ARG A 244 -0.35 -1.69 0.25
N ILE A 245 -0.54 -2.38 -0.87
CA ILE A 245 -1.86 -2.53 -1.50
C ILE A 245 -2.84 -3.22 -0.55
N SER A 246 -2.40 -4.28 0.14
CA SER A 246 -3.22 -5.00 1.13
C SER A 246 -3.67 -4.07 2.27
N LYS A 247 -2.79 -3.20 2.78
CA LYS A 247 -3.13 -2.21 3.81
C LYS A 247 -4.17 -1.19 3.30
N LEU A 248 -3.98 -0.66 2.09
CA LEU A 248 -4.95 0.25 1.47
C LEU A 248 -6.31 -0.43 1.25
N ASP A 249 -6.33 -1.71 0.90
CA ASP A 249 -7.57 -2.48 0.72
C ASP A 249 -8.34 -2.66 2.04
N ILE A 250 -7.62 -2.84 3.15
CA ILE A 250 -8.24 -2.88 4.49
C ILE A 250 -8.86 -1.52 4.83
N GLU A 251 -8.13 -0.42 4.60
CA GLU A 251 -8.62 0.94 4.85
C GLU A 251 -9.83 1.29 3.97
N VAL A 252 -9.77 0.99 2.67
CA VAL A 252 -10.91 1.16 1.75
C VAL A 252 -12.10 0.30 2.20
N GLY A 253 -11.88 -0.95 2.58
CA GLY A 253 -12.93 -1.84 3.07
C GLY A 253 -13.66 -1.29 4.30
N GLU A 254 -12.94 -0.64 5.21
CA GLU A 254 -13.53 0.00 6.39
C GLU A 254 -14.41 1.20 6.00
N GLN A 255 -13.94 2.06 5.08
CA GLN A 255 -14.76 3.19 4.59
C GLN A 255 -15.99 2.72 3.80
N VAL A 256 -15.84 1.66 3.02
CA VAL A 256 -16.95 1.01 2.30
C VAL A 256 -18.00 0.50 3.28
N ARG A 257 -17.57 -0.13 4.38
CA ARG A 257 -18.49 -0.60 5.44
C ARG A 257 -19.30 0.54 6.06
N LEU A 258 -18.65 1.67 6.35
CA LEU A 258 -19.32 2.87 6.87
C LEU A 258 -20.36 3.40 5.86
N LEU A 259 -19.99 3.51 4.58
CA LEU A 259 -20.92 3.94 3.54
C LEU A 259 -22.10 2.96 3.37
N THR A 260 -21.87 1.65 3.47
CA THR A 260 -22.96 0.66 3.50
C THR A 260 -23.90 0.88 4.67
N GLU A 261 -23.40 1.23 5.85
CA GLU A 261 -24.23 1.57 7.00
C GLU A 261 -25.05 2.85 6.78
N PHE A 262 -24.45 3.91 6.24
CA PHE A 262 -25.18 5.12 5.84
C PHE A 262 -26.27 4.82 4.81
N GLN A 263 -25.95 4.00 3.81
CA GLN A 263 -26.86 3.63 2.75
C GLN A 263 -28.04 2.78 3.28
N HIS A 264 -27.75 1.81 4.16
CA HIS A 264 -28.77 1.01 4.84
C HIS A 264 -29.66 1.89 5.73
N ASN A 265 -29.08 2.81 6.50
CA ASN A 265 -29.83 3.78 7.29
C ASN A 265 -30.72 4.66 6.42
N PHE A 266 -30.25 5.11 5.25
CA PHE A 266 -31.06 5.84 4.28
C PHE A 266 -32.28 5.02 3.83
N PHE A 267 -32.11 3.74 3.47
CA PHE A 267 -33.23 2.86 3.12
C PHE A 267 -34.23 2.72 4.27
N VAL A 268 -33.77 2.46 5.49
CA VAL A 268 -34.60 2.22 6.67
C VAL A 268 -35.38 3.47 7.11
N HIS A 269 -34.75 4.64 7.09
CA HIS A 269 -35.40 5.89 7.53
C HIS A 269 -36.32 6.47 6.45
N THR A 270 -35.93 6.39 5.18
CA THR A 270 -36.70 6.98 4.08
C THR A 270 -37.95 6.17 3.76
N SER A 271 -37.86 4.83 3.84
CA SER A 271 -39.02 3.92 3.71
C SER A 271 -40.01 4.02 4.88
N GLY A 272 -39.60 4.56 6.03
CA GLY A 272 -40.42 4.62 7.24
C GLY A 272 -40.40 3.34 8.07
N LEU A 273 -39.51 2.37 7.77
CA LEU A 273 -39.36 1.14 8.56
C LEU A 273 -38.68 1.37 9.92
N HIS A 274 -37.90 2.43 10.07
CA HIS A 274 -37.11 2.69 11.28
C HIS A 274 -37.91 2.57 12.60
N PRO A 275 -39.08 3.21 12.78
CA PRO A 275 -39.83 3.13 14.04
C PRO A 275 -40.34 1.71 14.35
N LEU A 276 -40.60 0.89 13.33
CA LEU A 276 -41.01 -0.50 13.49
C LEU A 276 -39.83 -1.36 13.98
N LEU A 277 -38.65 -1.17 13.40
CA LEU A 277 -37.45 -1.91 13.79
C LEU A 277 -37.01 -1.58 15.23
N VAL A 278 -37.08 -0.31 15.63
CA VAL A 278 -36.79 0.11 17.02
C VAL A 278 -37.79 -0.52 18.00
N ALA A 279 -39.09 -0.48 17.67
CA ALA A 279 -40.10 -1.10 18.52
C ALA A 279 -39.95 -2.64 18.58
N LEU A 280 -39.41 -3.28 17.54
CA LEU A 280 -39.11 -4.72 17.53
C LEU A 280 -37.82 -5.08 18.28
N SER A 281 -36.84 -4.18 18.38
CA SER A 281 -35.65 -4.41 19.19
C SER A 281 -35.95 -4.30 20.68
N ASP A 282 -36.85 -3.39 21.05
CA ASP A 282 -37.28 -3.20 22.44
C ASP A 282 -38.27 -4.27 22.91
N TRP A 283 -38.87 -4.99 21.97
CA TRP A 283 -39.83 -6.05 22.23
C TRP A 283 -39.14 -7.42 22.33
N ASP A 284 -39.02 -7.94 23.56
CA ASP A 284 -38.51 -9.30 23.81
C ASP A 284 -39.68 -10.32 23.94
N PRO A 285 -39.77 -11.31 23.03
CA PRO A 285 -40.78 -12.36 23.09
C PRO A 285 -40.59 -13.34 24.27
N LYS A 286 -39.44 -13.32 24.98
CA LYS A 286 -39.13 -14.28 26.06
C LYS A 286 -39.31 -13.73 27.48
N THR A 287 -39.28 -12.41 27.70
CA THR A 287 -39.56 -11.80 29.02
C THR A 287 -41.05 -11.49 29.25
N THR A 288 -41.90 -11.63 28.25
CA THR A 288 -43.37 -11.44 28.34
C THR A 288 -44.12 -12.61 28.98
N ASN A 289 -43.43 -13.44 29.78
CA ASN A 289 -44.05 -14.40 30.69
C ASN A 289 -44.37 -13.69 32.02
N THR A 290 -45.48 -12.96 32.08
CA THR A 290 -46.47 -12.97 33.19
C THR A 290 -47.47 -11.80 33.11
N ALA A 291 -48.73 -12.15 32.82
CA ALA A 291 -49.96 -11.50 33.29
C ALA A 291 -50.40 -10.09 32.82
N LYS A 292 -49.63 -9.34 32.01
CA LYS A 292 -50.16 -8.19 31.24
C LYS A 292 -49.50 -8.08 29.88
N THR A 293 -50.00 -8.86 28.93
CA THR A 293 -49.60 -8.83 27.53
C THR A 293 -50.05 -7.51 26.91
N THR A 294 -49.19 -6.50 26.82
CA THR A 294 -49.39 -5.45 25.82
C THR A 294 -49.21 -6.12 24.46
N SER A 295 -50.32 -6.42 23.79
CA SER A 295 -50.32 -6.86 22.40
C SER A 295 -49.43 -5.94 21.57
N LEU A 296 -48.67 -6.48 20.62
CA LEU A 296 -47.79 -5.65 19.78
C LEU A 296 -48.60 -4.55 19.07
N THR A 297 -49.86 -4.79 18.73
CA THR A 297 -50.80 -3.79 18.16
C THR A 297 -51.20 -2.66 19.10
N GLN A 298 -50.93 -2.76 20.40
CA GLN A 298 -51.10 -1.67 21.37
C GLN A 298 -49.90 -0.71 21.37
N LEU A 299 -48.77 -1.10 20.76
CA LEU A 299 -47.68 -0.19 20.49
C LEU A 299 -48.07 0.75 19.34
N LEU A 300 -47.87 2.05 19.54
CA LEU A 300 -48.22 3.10 18.56
C LEU A 300 -47.69 2.80 17.14
N PRO A 301 -46.45 2.31 16.95
CA PRO A 301 -45.92 2.01 15.61
C PRO A 301 -46.61 0.83 14.90
N PHE A 302 -47.16 -0.11 15.67
CA PHE A 302 -47.80 -1.33 15.17
C PHE A 302 -49.33 -1.24 15.11
N SER A 303 -49.89 -0.05 15.33
CA SER A 303 -51.31 0.18 15.10
C SER A 303 -51.65 -0.01 13.61
N PRO A 304 -52.84 -0.54 13.26
CA PRO A 304 -53.21 -0.77 11.86
C PRO A 304 -53.12 0.48 10.98
N HIS A 305 -53.43 1.65 11.55
CA HIS A 305 -53.31 2.93 10.86
C HIS A 305 -51.84 3.31 10.59
N ALA A 306 -50.95 3.14 11.58
CA ALA A 306 -49.52 3.40 11.41
C ALA A 306 -48.88 2.45 10.39
N LEU A 307 -49.24 1.16 10.40
CA LEU A 307 -48.78 0.18 9.42
C LEU A 307 -49.21 0.54 8.00
N SER A 308 -50.46 0.98 7.80
CA SER A 308 -50.94 1.45 6.50
C SER A 308 -50.17 2.67 5.98
N LEU A 309 -49.80 3.60 6.88
CA LEU A 309 -49.02 4.79 6.54
C LEU A 309 -47.58 4.43 6.17
N VAL A 310 -46.95 3.49 6.90
CA VAL A 310 -45.62 2.98 6.55
C VAL A 310 -45.64 2.28 5.20
N SER A 311 -46.66 1.46 4.91
CA SER A 311 -46.81 0.82 3.60
C SER A 311 -46.96 1.84 2.47
N GLN A 312 -47.76 2.90 2.66
CA GLN A 312 -47.89 3.94 1.65
C GLN A 312 -46.55 4.65 1.40
N ARG A 313 -45.83 5.01 2.47
CA ARG A 313 -44.52 5.66 2.36
C ARG A 313 -43.49 4.76 1.68
N LEU A 314 -43.53 3.45 1.93
CA LEU A 314 -42.71 2.47 1.26
C LEU A 314 -43.01 2.43 -0.25
N ASP A 315 -44.29 2.40 -0.64
CA ASP A 315 -44.69 2.40 -2.05
C ASP A 315 -44.29 3.69 -2.79
N GLU A 316 -44.28 4.84 -2.12
CA GLU A 316 -43.78 6.11 -2.68
C GLU A 316 -42.25 6.12 -2.83
N PHE A 317 -41.54 5.42 -1.95
CA PHE A 317 -40.08 5.36 -1.93
C PHE A 317 -39.49 4.38 -2.95
N LEU A 318 -40.02 3.15 -3.03
CA LEU A 318 -39.46 2.06 -3.85
C LEU A 318 -39.14 2.44 -5.32
N PRO A 319 -39.97 3.21 -6.05
CA PRO A 319 -39.68 3.56 -7.45
C PRO A 319 -38.42 4.42 -7.64
N SER A 320 -38.02 5.19 -6.64
CA SER A 320 -36.86 6.11 -6.68
C SER A 320 -35.69 5.65 -5.82
N ALA A 321 -35.92 4.67 -4.93
CA ALA A 321 -34.98 4.23 -3.90
C ALA A 321 -33.57 3.92 -4.42
N LEU A 322 -33.44 3.14 -5.49
CA LEU A 322 -32.13 2.79 -6.07
C LEU A 322 -31.45 3.97 -6.76
N MET A 323 -32.23 4.82 -7.43
CA MET A 323 -31.69 5.99 -8.14
C MET A 323 -31.15 7.01 -7.14
N ASP A 324 -31.89 7.30 -6.07
CA ASP A 324 -31.47 8.24 -5.03
C ASP A 324 -30.30 7.70 -4.21
N ALA A 325 -30.32 6.39 -3.92
CA ALA A 325 -29.21 5.70 -3.26
C ALA A 325 -27.89 5.82 -4.05
N THR A 326 -27.95 5.50 -5.34
CA THR A 326 -26.75 5.56 -6.20
C THR A 326 -26.33 6.99 -6.50
N ALA A 327 -27.26 7.94 -6.59
CA ALA A 327 -26.96 9.37 -6.76
C ALA A 327 -26.18 9.94 -5.57
N GLY A 328 -26.50 9.54 -4.34
CA GLY A 328 -25.77 9.94 -3.13
C GLY A 328 -24.30 9.51 -3.14
N LEU A 329 -24.01 8.37 -3.77
CA LEU A 329 -22.65 7.82 -3.93
C LEU A 329 -22.01 8.20 -5.28
N GLY A 330 -22.65 9.04 -6.09
CA GLY A 330 -22.25 9.30 -7.48
C GLY A 330 -20.87 9.97 -7.65
N ARG A 331 -20.30 10.55 -6.58
CA ARG A 331 -18.94 11.12 -6.56
C ARG A 331 -17.84 10.09 -6.25
N LEU A 332 -18.20 8.83 -5.99
CA LEU A 332 -17.23 7.75 -5.84
C LEU A 332 -16.65 7.37 -7.20
N SER A 333 -15.33 7.24 -7.29
CA SER A 333 -14.61 7.00 -8.55
C SER A 333 -14.82 5.61 -9.12
N SER A 334 -15.17 4.62 -8.29
CA SER A 334 -15.34 3.22 -8.69
C SER A 334 -16.81 2.81 -8.75
N PRO A 335 -17.41 2.61 -9.95
CA PRO A 335 -18.81 2.19 -10.06
C PRO A 335 -19.03 0.78 -9.51
N LYS A 336 -17.98 -0.06 -9.48
CA LYS A 336 -18.05 -1.41 -8.88
C LYS A 336 -18.35 -1.34 -7.39
N ILE A 337 -17.67 -0.44 -6.67
CA ILE A 337 -17.86 -0.26 -5.23
C ILE A 337 -19.25 0.33 -4.93
N ILE A 338 -19.76 1.24 -5.77
CA ILE A 338 -21.14 1.74 -5.63
C ILE A 338 -22.14 0.57 -5.71
N GLY A 339 -21.95 -0.33 -6.69
CA GLY A 339 -22.79 -1.52 -6.84
C GLY A 339 -22.72 -2.44 -5.63
N GLU A 340 -21.51 -2.73 -5.12
CA GLU A 340 -21.28 -3.56 -3.94
C GLU A 340 -21.95 -2.96 -2.68
N ILE A 341 -21.77 -1.66 -2.43
CA ILE A 341 -22.39 -0.95 -1.30
C ILE A 341 -23.91 -1.02 -1.39
N THR A 342 -24.45 -0.72 -2.58
CA THR A 342 -25.90 -0.66 -2.78
C THR A 342 -26.53 -2.04 -2.64
N GLN A 343 -25.92 -3.08 -3.22
CA GLN A 343 -26.41 -4.45 -3.14
C GLN A 343 -26.42 -4.96 -1.69
N GLU A 344 -25.34 -4.73 -0.94
CA GLU A 344 -25.26 -5.14 0.47
C GLU A 344 -26.28 -4.39 1.33
N ALA A 345 -26.42 -3.07 1.14
CA ALA A 345 -27.40 -2.26 1.86
C ALA A 345 -28.85 -2.68 1.55
N VAL A 346 -29.17 -3.00 0.30
CA VAL A 346 -30.47 -3.53 -0.12
C VAL A 346 -30.72 -4.90 0.50
N SER A 347 -29.73 -5.80 0.49
CA SER A 347 -29.88 -7.13 1.11
C SER A 347 -30.24 -7.00 2.59
N ARG A 348 -29.50 -6.19 3.34
CA ARG A 348 -29.77 -5.92 4.76
C ARG A 348 -31.15 -5.31 4.98
N PHE A 349 -31.56 -4.37 4.12
CA PHE A 349 -32.89 -3.76 4.18
C PHE A 349 -34.02 -4.77 3.91
N VAL A 350 -33.85 -5.66 2.94
CA VAL A 350 -34.82 -6.72 2.64
C VAL A 350 -34.94 -7.71 3.80
N ASP A 351 -33.83 -8.05 4.46
CA ASP A 351 -33.84 -8.91 5.64
C ASP A 351 -34.58 -8.24 6.82
N ASP A 352 -34.33 -6.95 7.06
CA ASP A 352 -35.07 -6.16 8.05
C ASP A 352 -36.56 -6.08 7.73
N PHE A 353 -36.92 -5.87 6.46
CA PHE A 353 -38.32 -5.88 6.01
C PHE A 353 -38.96 -7.25 6.22
N SER A 354 -38.25 -8.34 5.90
CA SER A 354 -38.73 -9.71 6.10
C SER A 354 -39.06 -9.98 7.57
N ARG A 355 -38.17 -9.54 8.49
CA ARG A 355 -38.40 -9.64 9.94
C ARG A 355 -39.64 -8.86 10.38
N VAL A 356 -39.86 -7.66 9.85
CA VAL A 356 -41.07 -6.87 10.14
C VAL A 356 -42.32 -7.58 9.60
N GLU A 357 -42.27 -8.07 8.37
CA GLU A 357 -43.40 -8.78 7.73
C GLU A 357 -43.81 -10.01 8.53
N GLU A 358 -42.87 -10.87 8.92
CA GLU A 358 -43.14 -12.08 9.71
C GLU A 358 -43.86 -11.75 11.02
N VAL A 359 -43.40 -10.73 11.73
CA VAL A 359 -43.99 -10.31 13.02
C VAL A 359 -45.36 -9.66 12.83
N VAL A 360 -45.50 -8.76 11.85
CA VAL A 360 -46.77 -8.07 11.56
C VAL A 360 -47.85 -9.08 11.16
N ILE A 361 -47.54 -10.00 10.25
CA ILE A 361 -48.49 -11.04 9.84
C ILE A 361 -48.81 -11.98 11.01
N GLY A 362 -47.80 -12.43 11.76
CA GLY A 362 -48.01 -13.32 12.90
C GLY A 362 -48.91 -12.72 13.98
N VAL A 363 -48.78 -11.41 14.25
CA VAL A 363 -49.62 -10.71 15.24
C VAL A 363 -51.02 -10.46 14.69
N LEU A 364 -51.17 -9.94 13.46
CA LEU A 364 -52.48 -9.62 12.89
C LEU A 364 -53.34 -10.86 12.66
N VAL A 365 -52.73 -12.01 12.33
CA VAL A 365 -53.45 -13.29 12.20
C VAL A 365 -53.91 -13.82 13.56
N ASN A 366 -53.13 -13.61 14.63
CA ASN A 366 -53.49 -14.05 15.98
C ASN A 366 -54.54 -13.16 16.67
N GLU A 367 -54.60 -11.87 16.32
CA GLU A 367 -55.58 -10.91 16.85
C GLU A 367 -56.85 -10.77 16.00
N GLY A 368 -56.78 -11.20 14.73
CA GLY A 368 -57.93 -11.25 13.84
C GLY A 368 -59.02 -12.18 14.38
N ASN A 369 -60.25 -11.69 14.46
CA ASN A 369 -61.43 -12.40 14.98
C ASN A 369 -61.88 -13.61 14.13
N GLY A 370 -61.03 -14.12 13.24
CA GLY A 370 -61.27 -15.26 12.36
C GLY A 370 -60.05 -16.17 12.32
N GLN A 371 -60.17 -17.38 12.89
CA GLN A 371 -59.19 -18.43 12.69
C GLN A 371 -59.15 -18.84 11.21
N GLY A 372 -57.98 -18.75 10.56
CA GLY A 372 -57.76 -19.23 9.18
C GLY A 372 -57.61 -18.12 8.14
N GLU A 373 -58.11 -18.36 6.93
CA GLU A 373 -57.90 -17.52 5.73
C GLU A 373 -58.30 -16.04 5.91
N GLY A 374 -59.35 -15.73 6.69
CA GLY A 374 -59.80 -14.36 6.92
C GLY A 374 -58.85 -13.48 7.75
N GLY A 375 -58.03 -14.08 8.63
CA GLY A 375 -56.99 -13.35 9.36
C GLY A 375 -55.81 -12.95 8.47
N ILE A 376 -55.49 -13.80 7.49
CA ILE A 376 -54.44 -13.54 6.50
C ILE A 376 -54.90 -12.45 5.52
N GLU A 377 -56.16 -12.50 5.07
CA GLU A 377 -56.73 -11.44 4.21
C GLU A 377 -56.72 -10.07 4.92
N PHE A 378 -57.08 -10.02 6.20
CA PHE A 378 -57.00 -8.78 6.98
C PHE A 378 -55.54 -8.29 7.13
N ALA A 379 -54.61 -9.17 7.45
CA ALA A 379 -53.20 -8.82 7.55
C ALA A 379 -52.64 -8.27 6.23
N ARG A 380 -53.00 -8.89 5.09
CA ARG A 380 -52.60 -8.43 3.75
C ARG A 380 -53.31 -7.16 3.30
N SER A 381 -54.47 -6.83 3.87
CA SER A 381 -55.12 -5.52 3.63
C SER A 381 -54.39 -4.36 4.30
N VAL A 382 -53.71 -4.62 5.43
CA VAL A 382 -52.96 -3.63 6.21
C VAL A 382 -51.49 -3.58 5.79
N TRP A 383 -50.92 -4.72 5.41
CA TRP A 383 -49.54 -4.87 4.95
C TRP A 383 -49.50 -5.63 3.60
N PRO A 384 -49.69 -4.92 2.48
CA PRO A 384 -49.90 -5.53 1.17
C PRO A 384 -48.63 -6.12 0.55
N ARG A 385 -47.46 -5.50 0.76
CA ARG A 385 -46.19 -5.91 0.12
C ARG A 385 -45.56 -7.13 0.80
N THR A 386 -45.02 -8.03 -0.01
CA THR A 386 -44.19 -9.15 0.43
C THR A 386 -42.70 -8.83 0.31
N ALA A 387 -41.87 -9.46 1.13
CA ALA A 387 -40.42 -9.29 1.06
C ALA A 387 -39.86 -9.70 -0.31
N ASP A 388 -40.46 -10.70 -0.98
CA ASP A 388 -40.07 -11.11 -2.32
C ASP A 388 -40.39 -10.04 -3.38
N GLU A 389 -41.51 -9.34 -3.27
CA GLU A 389 -41.82 -8.19 -4.13
C GLU A 389 -40.83 -7.04 -3.92
N VAL A 390 -40.53 -6.70 -2.66
CA VAL A 390 -39.57 -5.64 -2.32
C VAL A 390 -38.18 -6.00 -2.86
N ARG A 391 -37.77 -7.27 -2.74
CA ARG A 391 -36.51 -7.76 -3.30
C ARG A 391 -36.47 -7.58 -4.81
N VAL A 392 -37.52 -8.00 -5.54
CA VAL A 392 -37.59 -7.87 -7.00
C VAL A 392 -37.57 -6.42 -7.46
N LEU A 393 -38.14 -5.49 -6.68
CA LEU A 393 -38.14 -4.06 -7.01
C LEU A 393 -36.79 -3.37 -6.74
N LEU A 394 -35.93 -3.98 -5.92
CA LEU A 394 -34.62 -3.42 -5.54
C LEU A 394 -33.43 -4.18 -6.14
N THR A 395 -33.67 -5.17 -7.01
CA THR A 395 -32.68 -5.89 -7.82
C THR A 395 -32.88 -5.60 -9.30
#